data_AF-A0A1V6J9W1-F1
#
_entry.id   AF-A0A1V6J9W1-F1
#
_cell.length_a   1.000
_cell.length_b   1.000
_cell.length_c   1.000
_cell.angle_alpha   90.00
_cell.angle_beta   90.00
_cell.angle_gamma   90.00
#
_symmetry.space_group_name_H-M   'P 1'
#
loop_
_entity.id
_entity.type
_entity.pdbx_description
1 polymer ?
#
loop_
_entity_poly.entity_id
_entity_poly.type
_entity_poly.pdbx_seq_one_letter_code
_entity_poly.pdbx_strand_id
1 'polypeptide(L)' 'MTGSKSKSREARKTLQEKYYLDKELIIKIDLPIGVPIAAETPEEIALSIVTALVDTIIRLNGIHPKK' A
#
# COMPACT_ATOMS: atom_id res chain seq x y z
N MET A 1 -2.03 -0.47 5.02
CA MET A 1 -3.32 -0.71 5.73
C MET A 1 -4.24 -1.52 4.84
N THR A 2 -4.91 -2.53 5.37
CA THR A 2 -5.96 -3.27 4.65
C THR A 2 -7.27 -2.48 4.65
N GLY A 3 -8.02 -2.53 3.55
CA GLY A 3 -9.34 -1.89 3.47
C GLY A 3 -9.63 -1.27 2.11
N SER A 4 -10.80 -0.63 2.00
CA SER A 4 -11.26 -0.03 0.75
C SER A 4 -10.56 1.31 0.45
N LYS A 5 -10.70 1.78 -0.80
CA LYS A 5 -10.24 3.12 -1.22
C LYS A 5 -10.85 4.24 -0.35
N SER A 6 -12.12 4.09 0.05
CA SER A 6 -12.78 5.08 0.91
C SER A 6 -12.12 5.15 2.29
N LYS A 7 -11.90 4.00 2.94
CA LYS A 7 -11.21 3.92 4.24
C LYS A 7 -9.78 4.45 4.15
N SER A 8 -9.09 4.20 3.03
CA SER A 8 -7.74 4.71 2.80
C SER A 8 -7.70 6.23 2.70
N ARG A 9 -8.69 6.86 2.04
CA ARG A 9 -8.82 8.32 1.99
C ARG A 9 -9.08 8.92 3.36
N GLU A 10 -9.97 8.31 4.14
CA GLU A 10 -10.26 8.74 5.51
C GLU A 10 -9.03 8.59 6.41
N ALA A 11 -8.32 7.47 6.35
CA ALA A 11 -7.09 7.26 7.09
C ALA A 11 -6.03 8.31 6.76
N ARG A 12 -5.82 8.65 5.48
CA ARG A 12 -4.90 9.73 5.08
C ARG A 12 -5.30 11.07 5.70
N LYS A 13 -6.60 11.41 5.69
CA LYS A 13 -7.13 12.62 6.33
C LYS A 13 -6.86 12.61 7.84
N THR A 14 -7.15 11.50 8.53
CA THR A 14 -6.90 11.36 9.97
C THR A 14 -5.42 11.49 10.32
N LEU A 15 -4.52 10.86 9.56
CA LEU A 15 -3.07 10.96 9.77
C LEU A 15 -2.58 12.41 9.65
N GLN A 16 -3.11 13.16 8.69
CA GLN A 16 -2.74 14.55 8.48
C GLN A 16 -3.34 15.48 9.55
N GLU A 17 -4.64 15.36 9.84
CA GLU A 17 -5.36 16.34 10.68
C GLU A 17 -5.24 16.06 12.18
N LYS A 18 -5.31 14.78 12.58
CA LYS A 18 -5.31 14.39 13.99
C LYS A 18 -3.90 14.14 14.52
N TYR A 19 -3.04 13.59 13.68
CA TYR A 19 -1.69 13.18 14.07
C TYR A 19 -0.60 14.08 13.49
N TYR A 20 -0.97 15.10 12.70
CA TYR A 20 -0.06 16.10 12.14
C TYR A 20 1.11 15.49 11.35
N LEU A 21 0.92 14.33 10.72
CA LEU A 21 1.93 13.76 9.84
C LEU A 21 2.06 14.61 8.57
N ASP A 22 3.31 14.83 8.15
CA ASP A 22 3.60 15.47 6.88
C ASP A 22 3.11 14.62 5.69
N LYS A 23 2.67 15.30 4.62
CA LYS A 23 2.23 14.66 3.38
C LYS A 23 3.32 13.79 2.77
N GLU A 24 4.58 14.21 2.84
CA GLU A 24 5.70 13.41 2.33
C GLU A 24 5.85 12.09 3.06
N LEU A 25 5.59 12.08 4.37
CA LEU A 25 5.63 10.86 5.17
C LEU A 25 4.39 9.99 4.88
N ILE A 26 3.21 10.59 4.74
CA ILE A 26 1.96 9.88 4.43
C ILE A 26 2.01 9.22 3.04
N ILE A 27 2.69 9.81 2.06
CA ILE A 27 2.84 9.24 0.71
C ILE A 27 3.64 7.93 0.74
N LYS A 28 4.55 7.76 1.71
CA LYS A 28 5.34 6.53 1.90
C LYS A 28 4.55 5.38 2.52
N ILE A 29 3.29 5.60 2.92
CA ILE A 29 2.44 4.58 3.53
C ILE A 29 1.52 3.98 2.47
N ASP A 30 1.62 2.66 2.28
CA ASP A 30 0.75 1.91 1.38
C ASP A 30 -0.68 1.79 1.92
N LEU A 31 -1.58 2.54 1.26
CA LEU A 31 -2.98 2.72 1.63
C LEU A 31 -3.85 2.77 0.35
N PRO A 32 -4.58 1.71 -0.01
CA PRO A 32 -4.58 0.37 0.59
C PRO A 32 -3.32 -0.44 0.25
N ILE A 33 -2.95 -1.42 1.08
CA ILE A 33 -1.81 -2.31 0.85
C ILE A 33 -2.10 -3.35 -0.23
N GLY A 34 -1.09 -3.71 -1.02
CA GLY A 34 -1.15 -4.76 -2.04
C GLY A 34 -1.05 -4.24 -3.48
N VAL A 35 -0.93 -5.15 -4.44
CA VAL A 35 -0.98 -4.86 -5.88
C VAL A 35 -2.42 -4.87 -6.43
N PRO A 36 -2.75 -4.03 -7.43
CA PRO A 36 -4.11 -3.91 -7.96
C PRO A 36 -4.46 -5.08 -8.90
N ILE A 37 -4.75 -6.25 -8.33
CA ILE A 37 -5.07 -7.49 -9.07
C ILE A 37 -6.55 -7.90 -8.98
N ALA A 38 -7.45 -6.96 -8.64
CA ALA A 38 -8.89 -7.22 -8.46
C ALA A 38 -9.20 -8.38 -7.49
N ALA A 39 -8.38 -8.55 -6.44
CA ALA A 39 -8.56 -9.57 -5.41
C ALA A 39 -9.89 -9.40 -4.66
N GLU A 40 -10.63 -10.50 -4.48
CA GLU A 40 -11.91 -10.55 -3.78
C GLU A 40 -11.87 -11.51 -2.58
N THR A 41 -11.13 -12.60 -2.68
CA THR A 41 -10.99 -13.60 -1.61
C THR A 41 -9.85 -13.26 -0.65
N PRO A 42 -9.89 -13.73 0.61
CA PRO A 42 -8.78 -13.56 1.55
C PRO A 42 -7.44 -14.07 1.01
N GLU A 43 -7.44 -15.19 0.28
CA GLU A 43 -6.26 -15.81 -0.33
C GLU A 43 -5.68 -14.92 -1.43
N GLU A 44 -6.52 -14.35 -2.30
CA GLU A 44 -6.10 -13.39 -3.32
C GLU A 44 -5.57 -12.09 -2.72
N ILE A 45 -6.20 -11.61 -1.64
CA ILE A 45 -5.74 -10.44 -0.89
C ILE A 45 -4.37 -10.71 -0.27
N ALA A 46 -4.17 -11.90 0.33
CA ALA A 46 -2.89 -12.30 0.88
C ALA A 46 -1.80 -12.34 -0.20
N LEU A 47 -2.09 -12.93 -1.36
CA LEU A 47 -1.18 -12.95 -2.51
C LEU A 47 -0.83 -11.53 -3.00
N SER A 48 -1.82 -10.65 -3.09
CA SER A 48 -1.63 -9.25 -3.47
C SER A 48 -0.68 -8.52 -2.51
N ILE A 49 -0.82 -8.76 -1.20
CA ILE A 49 0.05 -8.16 -0.17
C ILE A 49 1.48 -8.71 -0.28
N VAL A 50 1.63 -10.03 -0.34
CA VAL A 50 2.95 -10.68 -0.46
C VAL A 50 3.68 -10.20 -1.71
N THR A 51 2.97 -10.07 -2.82
CA THR A 51 3.53 -9.56 -4.08
C THR A 51 4.06 -8.14 -3.92
N ALA A 52 3.32 -7.24 -3.26
CA ALA A 52 3.77 -5.86 -3.00
C ALA A 52 5.02 -5.80 -2.11
N LEU A 53 5.10 -6.67 -1.10
CA LEU A 53 6.27 -6.77 -0.22
C LEU A 53 7.51 -7.26 -0.99
N VAL A 54 7.37 -8.32 -1.78
CA VAL A 54 8.46 -8.88 -2.58
C VAL A 54 8.93 -7.87 -3.62
N ASP A 55 8.02 -7.20 -4.33
CA ASP A 55 8.37 -6.14 -5.31
C ASP A 55 9.14 -5.00 -4.62
N THR A 56 8.71 -4.58 -3.43
CA THR A 56 9.43 -3.56 -2.64
C THR A 56 10.86 -4.02 -2.31
N ILE A 57 11.04 -5.25 -1.82
CA ILE A 57 12.37 -5.80 -1.50
C ILE A 57 13.27 -5.86 -2.74
N ILE A 58 12.73 -6.31 -3.88
CA ILE A 58 13.46 -6.40 -5.15
C ILE A 58 13.92 -5.01 -5.61
N ARG A 59 13.04 -4.01 -5.55
CA ARG A 59 13.37 -2.61 -5.92
C ARG A 59 14.40 -1.99 -4.99
N LEU A 60 14.36 -2.29 -3.69
CA LEU A 60 15.37 -1.83 -2.73
C LEU A 60 16.76 -2.40 -3.05
N ASN A 61 16.82 -3.58 -3.66
CA ASN A 61 18.06 -4.17 -4.16
C ASN A 61 18.49 -3.62 -5.54
N GLY A 62 17.84 -2.56 -6.04
CA GLY A 62 18.15 -1.94 -7.34
C GLY A 62 17.70 -2.76 -8.56
N ILE A 63 16.93 -3.83 -8.34
CA ILE A 63 16.41 -4.66 -9.42
C ILE A 63 15.04 -4.11 -9.82
N HIS A 64 14.88 -3.83 -11.11
CA HIS A 64 13.62 -3.36 -11.67
C HIS A 64 13.03 -4.42 -12.61
N PRO A 65 11.69 -4.55 -12.66
CA PRO A 65 11.05 -5.44 -13.61
C PRO A 65 11.49 -5.10 -15.04
N LYS A 66 11.81 -6.14 -15.81
CA LYS A 66 12.08 -5.99 -17.25
C LYS A 66 10.77 -5.60 -17.92
N LYS A 67 10.81 -4.56 -18.76
CA LYS A 67 9.66 -4.10 -19.54
C LYS A 67 9.10 -5.19 -20.44
#